data_AF-A0A0F9G021-F1
#
_entry.id   AF-A0A0F9G021-F1
#
_cell.length_a   1.000
_cell.length_b   1.000
_cell.length_c   1.000
_cell.angle_alpha   90.00
_cell.angle_beta   90.00
_cell.angle_gamma   90.00
#
_symmetry.space_group_name_H-M   'P 1'
#
loop_
_entity.id
_entity.type
_entity.pdbx_description
1 polymer ?
#
loop_
_entity_poly.entity_id
_entity_poly.type
_entity_poly.pdbx_seq_one_letter_code
_entity_poly.pdbx_strand_id
1 'polypeptide(L)'
;MPKLNELKLGHEINKKPPFGRFIWTACTNCETPRWVPYVKCKDAPKSLVCKKCVPGLTLKCRGRGFTDKDGYRMISLPWDHEFIATANKRGWIPGHRLVMAQHLGRNLISPEIVHHLNGIKDDNRIENLTIVSRKDHIHLGIPYQHRIEDLERSMKVLEARIKILESNTETPQTDYFKSAEGSL
;
A
#
# COMPACT_ATOMS: atom_id res chain seq x y z
N MET A 1 13.29 16.53 28.75
CA MET A 1 12.58 15.84 27.65
C MET A 1 12.63 14.34 27.92
N PRO A 2 11.55 13.58 27.62
CA PRO A 2 11.56 12.13 27.80
C PRO A 2 12.59 11.47 26.88
N LYS A 3 13.17 10.34 27.31
CA LYS A 3 14.11 9.54 26.51
C LYS A 3 13.35 8.64 25.53
N LEU A 4 13.95 8.35 24.37
CA LEU A 4 13.36 7.41 23.42
C LEU A 4 13.20 6.04 24.09
N ASN A 5 12.04 5.40 23.92
CA ASN A 5 11.62 4.15 24.56
C ASN A 5 11.42 4.21 26.08
N GLU A 6 11.37 5.41 26.68
CA GLU A 6 11.00 5.56 28.09
C GLU A 6 9.57 5.07 28.33
N LEU A 7 9.36 4.27 29.37
CA LEU A 7 8.06 3.76 29.80
C LEU A 7 7.55 4.52 31.03
N LYS A 8 6.30 4.97 30.98
CA LYS A 8 5.60 5.63 32.11
C LYS A 8 4.16 5.18 32.24
N LEU A 9 3.61 5.30 33.43
CA LEU A 9 2.19 5.13 33.73
C LEU A 9 1.41 6.39 33.35
N GLY A 10 0.14 6.21 33.00
CA GLY A 10 -0.74 7.30 32.56
C GLY A 10 -0.79 8.48 33.54
N HIS A 11 -0.87 8.23 34.84
CA HIS A 11 -0.91 9.31 35.84
C HIS A 11 0.38 10.12 35.91
N GLU A 12 1.55 9.52 35.66
CA GLU A 12 2.85 10.24 35.62
C GLU A 12 2.94 11.23 34.45
N ILE A 13 2.09 11.06 33.43
CA ILE A 13 2.10 11.86 32.20
C ILE A 13 0.73 12.52 31.91
N ASN A 14 -0.19 12.55 32.88
CA ASN A 14 -1.54 13.08 32.74
C ASN A 14 -2.34 12.46 31.55
N LYS A 15 -2.27 11.13 31.39
CA LYS A 15 -3.01 10.34 30.37
C LYS A 15 -3.95 9.32 30.99
N LYS A 16 -5.04 9.03 30.27
CA LYS A 16 -5.99 7.96 30.60
C LYS A 16 -5.69 6.69 29.76
N PRO A 17 -5.86 5.48 30.32
CA PRO A 17 -6.14 5.22 31.73
C PRO A 17 -4.92 5.51 32.63
N PRO A 18 -5.12 5.90 33.91
CA PRO A 18 -4.03 6.34 34.79
C PRO A 18 -3.01 5.24 35.09
N PHE A 19 -3.43 3.98 35.10
CA PHE A 19 -2.56 2.81 35.30
C PHE A 19 -2.14 2.15 33.97
N GLY A 20 -2.52 2.74 32.83
CA GLY A 20 -2.05 2.28 31.52
C GLY A 20 -0.56 2.60 31.34
N ARG A 21 0.19 1.69 30.72
CA ARG A 21 1.60 1.93 30.35
C ARG A 21 1.67 2.65 29.01
N PHE A 22 2.56 3.62 28.92
CA PHE A 22 2.85 4.39 27.72
C PHE A 22 4.35 4.39 27.46
N ILE A 23 4.72 4.35 26.18
CA ILE A 23 6.11 4.43 25.72
C ILE A 23 6.31 5.72 24.93
N TRP A 24 7.44 6.39 25.16
CA TRP A 24 7.83 7.56 24.38
C TRP A 24 8.54 7.11 23.09
N THR A 25 7.96 7.42 21.94
CA THR A 25 8.49 7.00 20.65
C THR A 25 8.20 8.02 19.54
N ALA A 26 9.03 8.03 18.50
CA ALA A 26 8.88 8.89 17.33
C ALA A 26 8.00 8.25 16.26
N CYS A 27 7.29 9.10 15.50
CA CYS A 27 6.55 8.65 14.33
C CYS A 27 7.50 8.24 13.21
N THR A 28 7.31 7.08 12.59
CA THR A 28 8.16 6.64 11.45
C THR A 28 8.05 7.53 10.21
N ASN A 29 6.94 8.29 10.06
CA ASN A 29 6.70 9.10 8.87
C ASN A 29 7.06 10.60 9.02
N CYS A 30 6.99 11.16 10.23
CA CYS A 30 7.23 12.60 10.45
C CYS A 30 8.15 12.88 11.63
N GLU A 31 8.73 11.83 12.21
CA GLU A 31 9.73 11.87 13.28
C GLU A 31 9.31 12.60 14.57
N THR A 32 8.06 13.04 14.65
CA THR A 32 7.54 13.77 15.81
C THR A 32 7.38 12.82 17.00
N PRO A 33 8.06 13.07 18.13
CA PRO A 33 8.01 12.20 19.31
C PRO A 33 6.72 12.40 20.12
N ARG A 34 6.20 11.32 20.71
CA ARG A 34 4.98 11.33 21.53
C ARG A 34 4.88 10.12 22.47
N TRP A 35 4.00 10.23 23.46
CA TRP A 35 3.54 9.09 24.27
C TRP A 35 2.54 8.24 23.49
N VAL A 36 2.79 6.93 23.40
CA VAL A 36 1.93 5.93 22.76
C VAL A 36 1.60 4.83 23.77
N PRO A 37 0.36 4.31 23.83
CA PRO A 37 0.05 3.16 24.69
C PRO A 37 1.00 1.99 24.40
N TYR A 38 1.54 1.37 25.45
CA TYR A 38 2.45 0.23 25.35
C TYR A 38 1.67 -1.08 25.46
N VAL A 39 1.96 -2.05 24.58
CA VAL A 39 1.28 -3.34 24.49
C VAL A 39 2.22 -4.42 25.03
N LYS A 40 2.03 -4.80 26.31
CA LYS A 40 2.92 -5.74 27.02
C LYS A 40 3.13 -7.06 26.28
N CYS A 41 2.09 -7.65 25.69
CA CYS A 41 2.21 -8.94 24.99
C CYS A 41 3.02 -8.87 23.69
N LYS A 42 3.24 -7.67 23.14
CA LYS A 42 4.03 -7.45 21.92
C LYS A 42 5.37 -6.78 22.19
N ASP A 43 5.63 -6.43 23.46
CA ASP A 43 6.76 -5.59 23.88
C ASP A 43 6.97 -4.35 23.00
N ALA A 44 5.87 -3.69 22.59
CA ALA A 44 5.92 -2.67 21.56
C ALA A 44 4.90 -1.54 21.78
N PRO A 45 5.13 -0.34 21.21
CA PRO A 45 4.11 0.69 21.11
C PRO A 45 2.90 0.17 20.32
N LYS A 46 1.70 0.58 20.72
CA LYS A 46 0.45 0.25 20.00
C LYS A 46 0.46 0.73 18.55
N SER A 47 1.19 1.79 18.22
CA SER A 47 1.32 2.31 16.87
C SER A 47 2.60 3.14 16.69
N LEU A 48 3.35 2.80 15.65
CA LEU A 48 4.58 3.49 15.24
C LEU A 48 4.33 4.77 14.41
N VAL A 49 3.08 5.01 13.99
CA VAL A 49 2.72 6.14 13.12
C VAL A 49 1.77 7.09 13.84
N CYS A 50 2.02 8.40 13.76
CA CYS A 50 1.18 9.40 14.39
C CYS A 50 -0.17 9.54 13.68
N LYS A 51 -1.22 9.97 14.40
CA LYS A 51 -2.57 10.10 13.82
C LYS A 51 -2.63 11.02 12.58
N LYS A 52 -1.72 11.99 12.49
CA LYS A 52 -1.58 12.87 11.31
C LYS A 52 -0.97 12.15 10.11
N CYS A 53 -0.11 11.16 10.36
CA CYS A 53 0.66 10.46 9.35
C CYS A 53 0.15 9.05 9.02
N VAL A 54 -0.82 8.52 9.77
CA VAL A 54 -1.51 7.30 9.35
C VAL A 54 -2.25 7.63 8.06
N PRO A 55 -1.88 7.05 6.90
CA PRO A 55 -2.63 7.24 5.67
C PRO A 55 -4.04 6.69 5.91
N GLY A 56 -5.05 7.56 5.97
CA GLY A 56 -6.45 7.12 5.96
C GLY A 56 -7.16 6.86 7.31
N LEU A 57 -6.70 7.39 8.45
CA LEU A 57 -7.45 7.26 9.72
C LEU A 57 -7.79 8.56 10.46
N THR A 58 -7.92 9.66 9.70
CA THR A 58 -8.78 10.79 10.12
C THR A 58 -9.69 11.27 8.98
N LEU A 59 -10.43 10.35 8.36
CA LEU A 59 -11.85 10.64 8.19
C LEU A 59 -12.44 10.67 9.60
N LYS A 60 -12.51 11.85 10.20
CA LYS A 60 -13.35 12.09 11.38
C LYS A 60 -14.81 12.13 10.90
N CYS A 61 -15.29 11.00 10.39
CA CYS A 61 -16.68 10.68 10.16
C CYS A 61 -16.79 9.20 10.50
N ARG A 62 -17.24 8.89 11.72
CA ARG A 62 -17.87 7.60 11.97
C ARG A 62 -18.98 7.46 10.92
N GLY A 63 -18.81 6.55 9.95
CA GLY A 63 -19.91 6.04 9.12
C GLY A 63 -20.54 6.97 8.08
N ARG A 64 -19.77 7.67 7.24
CA ARG A 64 -20.33 8.24 6.00
C ARG A 64 -19.66 7.66 4.76
N GLY A 65 -19.82 6.35 4.63
CA GLY A 65 -19.40 5.58 3.47
C GLY A 65 -19.91 4.16 3.61
N PHE A 66 -20.26 3.54 2.49
CA PHE A 66 -20.59 2.11 2.42
C PHE A 66 -19.85 1.52 1.24
N THR A 67 -19.63 0.20 1.27
CA THR A 67 -19.21 -0.52 0.07
C THR A 67 -20.45 -0.81 -0.75
N ASP A 68 -20.51 -0.35 -1.99
CA ASP A 68 -21.62 -0.65 -2.88
C ASP A 68 -21.59 -2.12 -3.30
N LYS A 69 -22.68 -2.62 -3.89
CA LYS A 69 -22.80 -3.97 -4.48
C LYS A 69 -21.66 -4.28 -5.46
N ASP A 70 -21.13 -3.24 -6.11
CA ASP A 70 -20.05 -3.37 -7.08
C ASP A 70 -18.66 -3.40 -6.43
N GLY A 71 -18.56 -3.34 -5.10
CA GLY A 71 -17.29 -3.43 -4.35
C GLY A 71 -16.57 -2.08 -4.17
N TYR A 72 -17.13 -0.98 -4.66
CA TYR A 72 -16.53 0.35 -4.50
C TYR A 72 -16.84 0.95 -3.13
N ARG A 73 -15.82 1.53 -2.50
CA ARG A 73 -16.02 2.33 -1.28
C ARG A 73 -16.59 3.70 -1.63
N MET A 74 -17.80 3.97 -1.18
CA MET A 74 -18.49 5.26 -1.36
C MET A 74 -18.14 6.21 -0.20
N ILE A 75 -18.04 7.50 -0.49
CA ILE A 75 -17.74 8.58 0.46
C ILE A 75 -18.84 9.64 0.34
N SER A 76 -19.41 10.10 1.45
CA SER A 76 -20.34 11.24 1.41
C SER A 76 -19.55 12.53 1.43
N LEU A 77 -19.85 13.43 0.49
CA LEU A 77 -19.35 14.79 0.49
C LEU A 77 -20.45 15.77 0.93
N PRO A 78 -20.12 16.80 1.73
CA PRO A 78 -20.96 17.96 1.94
C PRO A 78 -21.27 18.68 0.62
N TRP A 79 -22.43 19.35 0.53
CA TRP A 79 -22.86 20.06 -0.69
C TRP A 79 -21.95 21.23 -1.08
N ASP A 80 -21.23 21.82 -0.13
CA ASP A 80 -20.27 22.92 -0.29
C ASP A 80 -18.85 22.46 -0.64
N HIS A 81 -18.65 21.15 -0.83
CA HIS A 81 -17.33 20.59 -1.12
C HIS A 81 -16.90 20.87 -2.57
N GLU A 82 -15.63 21.22 -2.79
CA GLU A 82 -15.07 21.58 -4.12
C GLU A 82 -15.27 20.49 -5.20
N PHE A 83 -15.23 19.22 -4.79
CA PHE A 83 -15.41 18.05 -5.66
C PHE A 83 -16.86 17.52 -5.69
N ILE A 84 -17.84 18.28 -5.20
CA ILE A 84 -19.25 17.85 -5.15
C ILE A 84 -19.82 17.54 -6.54
N ALA A 85 -19.33 18.21 -7.60
CA ALA A 85 -19.75 17.95 -8.97
C ALA A 85 -19.39 16.54 -9.47
N THR A 86 -18.42 15.88 -8.84
CA THR A 86 -18.05 14.49 -9.12
C THR A 86 -18.92 13.49 -8.34
N ALA A 87 -19.68 13.95 -7.34
CA ALA A 87 -20.61 13.11 -6.58
C ALA A 87 -21.90 12.82 -7.35
N ASN A 88 -22.60 11.77 -6.95
CA ASN A 88 -23.93 11.48 -7.47
C ASN A 88 -24.99 12.41 -6.88
N LYS A 89 -26.23 12.33 -7.39
CA LYS A 89 -27.38 13.16 -6.93
C LYS A 89 -27.70 13.08 -5.44
N ARG A 90 -27.14 12.10 -4.72
CA ARG A 90 -27.32 11.87 -3.29
C ARG A 90 -26.12 12.35 -2.46
N GLY A 91 -25.14 13.02 -3.08
CA GLY A 91 -23.92 13.50 -2.40
C GLY A 91 -22.90 12.41 -2.10
N TRP A 92 -22.96 11.26 -2.80
CA TRP A 92 -21.99 10.17 -2.65
C TRP A 92 -21.05 10.10 -3.84
N ILE A 93 -19.76 9.98 -3.55
CA ILE A 93 -18.71 9.84 -4.56
C ILE A 93 -17.96 8.52 -4.33
N PRO A 94 -17.63 7.75 -5.40
CA PRO A 94 -16.71 6.64 -5.29
C PRO A 94 -15.32 7.13 -4.86
N GLY A 95 -14.70 6.45 -3.90
CA GLY A 95 -13.42 6.88 -3.32
C GLY A 95 -12.31 7.06 -4.35
N HIS A 96 -12.19 6.13 -5.31
CA HIS A 96 -11.22 6.24 -6.40
C HIS A 96 -11.43 7.48 -7.28
N ARG A 97 -12.68 7.89 -7.54
CA ARG A 97 -12.98 9.11 -8.30
C ARG A 97 -12.59 10.37 -7.52
N LEU A 98 -12.82 10.37 -6.21
CA LEU A 98 -12.43 11.48 -5.34
C LEU A 98 -10.90 11.63 -5.30
N VAL A 99 -10.17 10.53 -5.10
CA VAL A 99 -8.70 10.55 -5.07
C VAL A 99 -8.14 11.05 -6.41
N MET A 100 -8.69 10.59 -7.53
CA MET A 100 -8.25 11.05 -8.85
C MET A 100 -8.57 12.53 -9.09
N ALA A 101 -9.77 12.99 -8.72
CA ALA A 101 -10.14 14.41 -8.85
C ALA A 101 -9.23 15.33 -8.01
N GLN A 102 -8.90 14.90 -6.79
CA GLN A 102 -7.94 15.58 -5.92
C GLN A 102 -6.54 15.62 -6.52
N HIS A 103 -6.09 14.51 -7.09
CA HIS A 103 -4.77 14.44 -7.74
C HIS A 103 -4.66 15.35 -8.96
N LEU A 104 -5.73 15.46 -9.75
CA LEU A 104 -5.79 16.38 -10.90
C LEU A 104 -6.00 17.84 -10.51
N GLY A 105 -6.46 18.11 -9.28
CA GLY A 105 -6.88 19.45 -8.86
C GLY A 105 -8.14 19.97 -9.57
N ARG A 106 -8.92 19.09 -10.21
CA ARG A 106 -10.19 19.44 -10.88
C ARG A 106 -11.20 18.30 -10.81
N ASN A 107 -12.48 18.64 -10.97
CA ASN A 107 -13.53 17.63 -11.10
C ASN A 107 -13.31 16.75 -12.35
N LEU A 108 -13.69 15.47 -12.24
CA LEU A 108 -13.67 14.55 -13.37
C LEU A 108 -14.80 14.91 -14.35
N ILE A 109 -14.50 14.91 -15.64
CA ILE A 109 -15.51 15.13 -16.67
C ILE A 109 -16.27 13.82 -16.98
N SER A 110 -17.45 13.92 -17.58
CA SER A 110 -18.32 12.77 -17.86
C SER A 110 -17.67 11.59 -18.62
N PRO A 111 -16.75 11.79 -19.60
CA PRO A 111 -16.12 10.66 -20.30
C PRO A 111 -14.94 10.04 -19.55
N GLU A 112 -14.45 10.65 -18.47
CA GLU A 112 -13.33 10.14 -17.68
C GLU A 112 -13.81 9.04 -16.74
N ILE A 113 -13.37 7.81 -17.03
CA ILE A 113 -13.57 6.64 -16.19
C ILE A 113 -12.27 6.37 -15.47
N VAL A 114 -12.35 6.14 -14.16
CA VAL A 114 -11.19 5.80 -13.35
C VAL A 114 -11.18 4.29 -13.16
N HIS A 115 -10.06 3.66 -13.51
CA HIS A 115 -9.87 2.22 -13.51
C HIS A 115 -8.76 1.82 -12.51
N HIS A 116 -8.99 0.73 -11.78
CA HIS A 116 -8.00 0.13 -10.89
C HIS A 116 -7.11 -0.84 -11.65
N LEU A 117 -5.81 -0.58 -11.70
CA LEU A 117 -4.84 -1.39 -12.45
C LEU A 117 -4.74 -2.82 -11.91
N ASN A 118 -4.78 -3.00 -10.59
CA ASN A 118 -4.73 -4.30 -9.94
C ASN A 118 -6.09 -5.01 -9.83
N GLY A 119 -7.18 -4.40 -10.28
CA GLY A 119 -8.55 -4.91 -10.14
C GLY A 119 -9.12 -4.91 -8.71
N ILE A 120 -8.35 -4.48 -7.70
CA ILE A 120 -8.75 -4.40 -6.29
C ILE A 120 -9.45 -3.05 -6.06
N LYS A 121 -10.77 -3.10 -5.91
CA LYS A 121 -11.66 -1.92 -5.94
C LYS A 121 -11.59 -1.02 -4.69
N ASP A 122 -11.01 -1.50 -3.59
CA ASP A 122 -10.81 -0.72 -2.36
C ASP A 122 -9.39 -0.14 -2.23
N ASP A 123 -8.45 -0.53 -3.11
CA ASP A 123 -7.11 0.03 -3.18
C ASP A 123 -7.09 1.31 -4.02
N ASN A 124 -7.40 2.43 -3.37
CA ASN A 124 -7.50 3.74 -4.01
C ASN A 124 -6.18 4.54 -3.98
N ARG A 125 -5.04 3.87 -3.91
CA ARG A 125 -3.73 4.54 -4.05
C ARG A 125 -3.60 5.11 -5.46
N ILE A 126 -3.04 6.30 -5.60
CA ILE A 126 -3.04 7.01 -6.90
C ILE A 126 -2.26 6.23 -7.96
N GLU A 127 -1.18 5.56 -7.57
CA GLU A 127 -0.37 4.69 -8.44
C GLU A 127 -1.14 3.47 -8.97
N ASN A 128 -2.26 3.09 -8.35
CA ASN A 128 -3.12 2.00 -8.76
C ASN A 128 -4.31 2.47 -9.61
N LEU A 129 -4.46 3.78 -9.85
CA LEU A 129 -5.58 4.36 -10.57
C LEU A 129 -5.13 4.93 -11.92
N THR A 130 -5.93 4.71 -12.95
CA THR A 130 -5.72 5.33 -14.27
C THR A 130 -7.01 5.89 -14.85
N ILE A 131 -6.91 6.95 -15.65
CA ILE A 131 -8.05 7.54 -16.35
C ILE A 131 -8.11 6.97 -17.75
N VAL A 132 -9.27 6.42 -18.11
CA VAL A 132 -9.51 5.75 -19.38
C VAL A 132 -10.80 6.26 -19.99
N SER A 133 -10.87 6.29 -21.31
CA SER A 133 -12.12 6.60 -22.00
C SER A 133 -13.07 5.40 -21.94
N ARG A 134 -14.36 5.63 -22.18
CA ARG A 134 -15.35 4.54 -22.25
C ARG A 134 -15.01 3.48 -23.30
N LYS A 135 -14.37 3.86 -24.42
CA LYS A 135 -13.94 2.92 -25.47
C LYS A 135 -12.78 2.04 -24.99
N ASP A 136 -11.86 2.63 -24.24
CA ASP A 136 -10.67 1.95 -23.76
C ASP A 136 -10.98 1.07 -22.54
N HIS A 137 -11.93 1.47 -21.69
CA HIS A 137 -12.33 0.73 -20.49
C HIS A 137 -12.82 -0.69 -20.80
N ILE A 138 -13.42 -0.94 -21.96
CA ILE A 138 -13.89 -2.27 -22.38
C ILE A 138 -12.70 -3.21 -22.65
N HIS A 139 -11.55 -2.67 -23.04
CA HIS A 139 -10.39 -3.43 -23.51
C HIS A 139 -9.33 -3.65 -22.43
N LEU A 140 -9.47 -3.11 -21.21
CA LEU A 140 -8.43 -3.22 -20.18
C LEU A 140 -8.62 -4.44 -19.26
N GLY A 141 -9.86 -4.85 -19.00
CA GLY A 141 -10.17 -5.84 -17.95
C GLY A 141 -9.99 -7.32 -18.33
N ILE A 142 -9.67 -7.66 -19.57
CA ILE A 142 -9.62 -9.06 -20.05
C ILE A 142 -8.28 -9.44 -20.74
N PRO A 143 -7.63 -8.58 -21.57
CA PRO A 143 -6.48 -9.05 -22.33
C PRO A 143 -5.16 -9.07 -21.55
N TYR A 144 -5.01 -8.26 -20.50
CA TYR A 144 -3.75 -8.19 -19.74
C TYR A 144 -3.65 -9.24 -18.66
N GLN A 145 -4.77 -9.68 -18.06
CA GLN A 145 -4.72 -10.65 -16.97
C GLN A 145 -4.18 -12.00 -17.44
N HIS A 146 -4.70 -12.53 -18.54
CA HIS A 146 -4.17 -13.75 -19.15
C HIS A 146 -2.72 -13.58 -19.63
N ARG A 147 -2.37 -12.41 -20.18
CA ARG A 147 -0.99 -12.13 -20.59
C ARG A 147 -0.03 -12.09 -19.41
N ILE A 148 -0.43 -11.51 -18.27
CA ILE A 148 0.35 -11.48 -17.03
C ILE A 148 0.52 -12.90 -16.50
N GLU A 149 -0.56 -13.67 -16.40
CA GLU A 149 -0.52 -15.08 -15.96
C GLU A 149 0.41 -15.93 -16.84
N ASP A 150 0.37 -15.73 -18.16
CA ASP A 150 1.25 -16.44 -19.11
C ASP A 150 2.71 -16.00 -18.99
N LEU A 151 2.95 -14.70 -18.79
CA LEU A 151 4.29 -14.17 -18.54
C LEU A 151 4.87 -14.70 -17.23
N GLU A 152 4.09 -14.72 -16.14
CA GLU A 152 4.47 -15.28 -14.85
C GLU A 152 4.78 -16.77 -14.95
N ARG A 153 3.95 -17.54 -15.69
CA ARG A 153 4.22 -18.96 -15.98
C ARG A 153 5.53 -19.14 -16.75
N SER A 154 5.78 -18.28 -17.73
CA SER A 154 7.00 -18.31 -18.54
C SER A 154 8.25 -17.98 -17.71
N MET A 155 8.17 -16.96 -16.84
CA MET A 155 9.26 -16.59 -15.92
C MET A 155 9.63 -17.77 -15.01
N LYS A 156 8.64 -18.44 -14.43
CA LYS A 156 8.86 -19.60 -13.56
C LYS A 156 9.57 -20.76 -14.26
N VAL A 157 9.24 -21.02 -15.53
CA VAL A 157 9.90 -22.05 -16.35
C VAL A 157 11.34 -21.66 -16.65
N LEU A 158 11.59 -20.40 -17.01
CA LEU A 158 12.93 -19.89 -17.28
C LEU A 158 13.82 -19.95 -16.04
N GLU A 159 13.31 -19.57 -14.87
CA GLU A 159 14.02 -19.68 -13.59
C GLU A 159 14.42 -21.14 -13.29
N ALA A 160 13.52 -22.09 -13.49
CA ALA A 160 13.83 -23.51 -13.30
C ALA A 160 14.92 -24.00 -14.27
N ARG A 161 14.89 -23.53 -15.53
CA ARG A 161 15.90 -23.89 -16.54
C ARG A 161 17.27 -23.29 -16.22
N ILE A 162 17.32 -22.03 -15.79
CA ILE A 162 18.55 -21.37 -15.36
C ILE A 162 19.19 -22.15 -14.21
N LYS A 163 18.40 -22.52 -13.20
CA LYS A 163 18.87 -23.30 -12.05
C LYS A 163 19.51 -24.65 -12.44
N ILE A 164 18.92 -25.35 -13.42
CA ILE A 164 19.49 -26.61 -13.93
C ILE A 164 20.81 -26.35 -14.65
N LEU A 165 20.89 -25.33 -15.49
CA LEU A 165 22.11 -24.98 -16.21
C LEU A 165 23.24 -24.58 -15.25
N GLU A 166 22.94 -23.75 -14.26
CA GLU A 166 23.89 -23.36 -13.20
C GLU A 166 24.42 -24.58 -12.46
N SER A 167 23.55 -25.53 -12.08
CA SER A 167 23.99 -26.78 -11.42
C SER A 167 24.87 -27.68 -12.29
N ASN A 168 24.78 -27.57 -13.62
CA ASN A 168 25.62 -28.34 -14.54
C ASN A 168 26.98 -27.66 -14.80
N THR A 169 27.06 -26.34 -14.64
CA THR A 169 28.30 -25.56 -14.79
C THR A 169 29.21 -25.62 -13.55
N GLU A 170 28.71 -26.12 -12.42
CA GLU A 170 29.51 -26.38 -11.21
C GLU A 170 30.32 -27.69 -11.27
N THR A 171 30.48 -28.29 -12.46
CA THR A 171 31.43 -29.40 -12.62
C THR A 171 32.87 -28.86 -12.52
N PRO A 172 33.73 -29.40 -11.63
CA PRO A 172 35.05 -28.85 -11.39
C PRO A 172 35.88 -28.92 -12.68
N GLN A 173 36.56 -27.83 -13.04
CA GLN A 173 37.70 -27.91 -13.93
C GLN A 173 38.73 -28.83 -13.29
N THR A 174 38.71 -30.12 -13.64
CA THR A 174 39.69 -31.11 -13.21
C THR A 174 41.03 -30.76 -13.84
N ASP A 175 41.95 -30.23 -13.03
CA ASP A 175 43.38 -30.55 -12.91
C ASP A 175 44.13 -31.07 -14.16
N TYR A 176 43.91 -30.48 -15.33
CA TYR A 176 44.62 -30.84 -16.56
C TYR A 176 45.97 -30.11 -16.69
N PHE A 177 46.82 -30.06 -15.64
CA PHE A 177 48.20 -29.57 -15.77
C PHE A 177 49.13 -30.07 -14.65
N LYS A 178 49.31 -31.39 -14.52
CA LYS A 178 50.51 -31.96 -13.88
C LYS A 178 50.90 -33.23 -14.61
N SER A 179 51.84 -33.14 -15.53
CA SER A 179 52.87 -34.15 -15.88
C SER A 179 53.48 -33.80 -17.23
N ALA A 180 54.64 -33.15 -17.26
CA ALA A 180 55.70 -33.39 -18.27
C ALA A 180 56.87 -32.39 -18.14
N GLU A 181 57.54 -32.32 -17.00
CA GLU A 181 58.95 -31.87 -16.92
C GLU A 181 59.54 -32.55 -15.67
N GLY A 182 60.62 -33.34 -15.68
CA GLY A 182 61.50 -33.86 -16.72
C GLY A 182 62.42 -34.87 -16.01
N SER A 183 62.69 -36.01 -16.64
CA SER A 183 63.84 -36.85 -16.31
C SER A 183 64.97 -36.49 -17.26
N LEU A 184 66.09 -36.03 -16.72
CA LEU A 184 67.49 -36.33 -17.10
C LEU A 184 68.46 -35.47 -16.29
#